data_AF-A0A6M4BMN4-F1
#
_entry.id   AF-A0A6M4BMN4-F1
#
_cell.length_a   1.000
_cell.length_b   1.000
_cell.length_c   1.000
_cell.angle_alpha   90.00
_cell.angle_beta   90.00
_cell.angle_gamma   90.00
#
_symmetry.space_group_name_H-M   'P 1'
#
loop_
_entity.id
_entity.type
_entity.pdbx_description
1 polymer ?
#
loop_
_entity_poly.entity_id
_entity_poly.type
_entity_poly.pdbx_seq_one_letter_code
_entity_poly.pdbx_strand_id
1 'polypeptide(L)'
;GFQGQNCELNVNDCLPNPCQNGGTCHDLINNFSCSCPFGTLGKICEINVNDCKQDACHNNGTCIDKVGSFECKCPAGFVGPRCEGDINECLSNPCSVPGTQDCVQLVNDYHCNCKPGFMGRHCDAKVNFCANSPCQSGGVCTPIQGGHECLCNDGFYGKNCEYSGYACDSNPCQNGGYCRTSEIGGYVCDCPSGLSGVNCEIDSMNECLSNPCKHPEARCIDKPGDYLCYCPRQWTGKNCIIYDPQSRGGYGSPNGVFNSKNPGLQELDLAFQREQCVKMGCKEKQADHHCDEECNTYACEFDGNDCSLGINPWANCTAPIKCWEVFMNGECNEVCNTQACLFDGRDCEKSLQRCNPIYDAYCQKHYANGHCDYGCNNAECNWDGLDCE
;
A
#
# COMPACT_ATOMS: atom_id res chain seq x y z
N GLY A 1 -77.24 4.29 -27.37
CA GLY A 1 -78.21 4.05 -28.47
C GLY A 1 -79.03 5.31 -28.72
N PHE A 2 -80.06 5.33 -29.58
CA PHE A 2 -80.89 6.53 -29.76
C PHE A 2 -82.25 6.41 -29.03
N GLN A 3 -82.74 7.52 -28.50
CA GLN A 3 -84.05 7.69 -27.85
C GLN A 3 -84.84 8.84 -28.48
N GLY A 4 -86.09 9.01 -28.07
CA GLY A 4 -87.04 9.98 -28.67
C GLY A 4 -88.06 9.30 -29.58
N GLN A 5 -89.11 10.02 -29.98
CA GLN A 5 -90.18 9.45 -30.82
C GLN A 5 -89.69 9.05 -32.21
N ASN A 6 -88.64 9.71 -32.71
CA ASN A 6 -88.03 9.47 -34.01
C ASN A 6 -86.57 8.99 -33.88
N CYS A 7 -86.16 8.51 -32.69
CA CYS A 7 -84.77 8.13 -32.40
C CYS A 7 -83.76 9.26 -32.67
N GLU A 8 -84.15 10.51 -32.39
CA GLU A 8 -83.38 11.71 -32.72
C GLU A 8 -82.34 12.11 -31.67
N LEU A 9 -82.41 11.55 -30.45
CA LEU A 9 -81.53 11.91 -29.33
C LEU A 9 -80.57 10.76 -29.04
N ASN A 10 -79.26 11.00 -29.01
CA ASN A 10 -78.33 10.00 -28.48
C ASN A 10 -78.57 9.82 -26.96
N VAL A 11 -78.66 8.58 -26.51
CA VAL A 11 -78.64 8.24 -25.09
C VAL A 11 -77.23 8.49 -24.59
N ASN A 12 -77.10 9.28 -23.51
CA ASN A 12 -75.80 9.55 -22.91
C ASN A 12 -75.28 8.29 -22.21
N ASP A 13 -74.39 7.58 -22.88
CA ASP A 13 -73.79 6.32 -22.43
C ASP A 13 -72.74 6.57 -21.29
N CYS A 14 -72.50 7.83 -20.89
CA CYS A 14 -71.64 8.22 -19.76
C CYS A 14 -72.40 8.43 -18.42
N LEU A 15 -73.68 8.08 -18.30
CA LEU A 15 -74.43 8.27 -17.05
C LEU A 15 -75.00 6.95 -16.49
N PRO A 16 -74.62 6.56 -15.26
CA PRO A 16 -73.58 7.16 -14.40
C PRO A 16 -72.17 7.01 -15.02
N ASN A 17 -71.20 7.87 -14.63
CA ASN A 17 -69.86 7.88 -15.24
C ASN A 17 -69.22 6.48 -15.16
N PRO A 18 -69.01 5.80 -16.30
CA PRO A 18 -68.46 4.46 -16.33
C PRO A 18 -66.94 4.43 -16.14
N CYS A 19 -66.25 5.55 -16.33
CA CYS A 19 -64.80 5.64 -16.22
C CYS A 19 -64.36 5.68 -14.74
N GLN A 20 -63.46 4.77 -14.38
CA GLN A 20 -62.88 4.65 -13.04
C GLN A 20 -61.63 5.54 -12.88
N ASN A 21 -61.08 5.59 -11.66
CA ASN A 21 -59.80 6.22 -11.35
C ASN A 21 -59.64 7.69 -11.84
N GLY A 22 -60.74 8.45 -11.86
CA GLY A 22 -60.74 9.84 -12.33
C GLY A 22 -60.73 10.00 -13.86
N GLY A 23 -61.02 8.92 -14.60
CA GLY A 23 -61.17 8.95 -16.06
C GLY A 23 -62.28 9.88 -16.53
N THR A 24 -62.04 10.54 -17.66
CA THR A 24 -63.02 11.41 -18.33
C THR A 24 -63.80 10.61 -19.37
N CYS A 25 -65.13 10.55 -19.24
CA CYS A 25 -65.99 9.84 -20.18
C CYS A 25 -66.38 10.70 -21.38
N HIS A 26 -66.32 10.09 -22.57
CA HIS A 26 -66.77 10.66 -23.83
C HIS A 26 -67.90 9.80 -24.40
N ASP A 27 -69.08 10.42 -24.54
CA ASP A 27 -70.29 9.80 -25.10
C ASP A 27 -70.10 9.49 -26.59
N LEU A 28 -70.45 8.28 -27.02
CA LEU A 28 -70.43 7.86 -28.42
C LEU A 28 -71.80 7.29 -28.81
N ILE A 29 -71.96 6.88 -30.07
CA ILE A 29 -73.21 6.26 -30.52
C ILE A 29 -73.24 4.80 -30.02
N ASN A 30 -74.14 4.53 -29.07
CA ASN A 30 -74.35 3.17 -28.53
C ASN A 30 -73.11 2.56 -27.87
N ASN A 31 -72.24 3.42 -27.36
CA ASN A 31 -70.99 3.07 -26.70
C ASN A 31 -70.44 4.32 -26.02
N PHE A 32 -69.36 4.16 -25.28
CA PHE A 32 -68.61 5.28 -24.69
C PHE A 32 -67.11 5.02 -24.82
N SER A 33 -66.30 6.04 -24.61
CA SER A 33 -64.85 5.91 -24.48
C SER A 33 -64.33 6.70 -23.28
N CYS A 34 -63.30 6.18 -22.62
CA CYS A 34 -62.69 6.84 -21.47
C CYS A 34 -61.31 7.38 -21.84
N SER A 35 -61.04 8.65 -21.51
CA SER A 35 -59.68 9.18 -21.46
C SER A 35 -59.12 8.96 -20.07
N CYS A 36 -58.11 8.09 -19.99
CA CYS A 36 -57.50 7.69 -18.74
C CYS A 36 -56.44 8.71 -18.29
N PRO A 37 -56.43 9.12 -17.01
CA PRO A 37 -55.36 9.93 -16.45
C PRO A 37 -54.04 9.15 -16.46
N PHE A 38 -52.93 9.87 -16.35
CA PHE A 38 -51.59 9.28 -16.33
C PHE A 38 -51.49 8.20 -15.24
N GLY A 39 -50.86 7.07 -15.57
CA GLY A 39 -50.71 5.93 -14.65
C GLY A 39 -51.94 5.01 -14.59
N THR A 40 -52.95 5.18 -15.44
CA THR A 40 -54.11 4.27 -15.50
C THR A 40 -54.33 3.72 -16.92
N LEU A 41 -54.83 2.50 -17.03
CA LEU A 41 -55.04 1.75 -18.28
C LEU A 41 -56.39 1.03 -18.26
N GLY A 42 -56.78 0.46 -19.40
CA GLY A 42 -58.02 -0.30 -19.57
C GLY A 42 -59.09 0.48 -20.33
N LYS A 43 -60.19 -0.19 -20.66
CA LYS A 43 -61.27 0.42 -21.46
C LYS A 43 -61.98 1.52 -20.69
N ILE A 44 -62.09 1.35 -19.37
CA ILE A 44 -62.75 2.26 -18.46
C ILE A 44 -61.79 2.80 -17.40
N CYS A 45 -60.48 2.73 -17.66
CA CYS A 45 -59.42 3.15 -16.73
C CYS A 45 -59.41 2.34 -15.42
N GLU A 46 -59.87 1.09 -15.48
CA GLU A 46 -59.98 0.17 -14.35
C GLU A 46 -58.64 -0.36 -13.83
N ILE A 47 -57.56 -0.24 -14.61
CA ILE A 47 -56.23 -0.72 -14.26
C ILE A 47 -55.42 0.47 -13.72
N ASN A 48 -55.07 0.46 -12.43
CA ASN A 48 -54.02 1.33 -11.90
C ASN A 48 -52.65 0.70 -12.17
N VAL A 49 -51.77 1.41 -12.87
CA VAL A 49 -50.40 0.95 -13.09
C VAL A 49 -49.63 1.13 -11.80
N ASN A 50 -48.96 0.08 -11.33
CA ASN A 50 -48.19 0.16 -10.10
C ASN A 50 -46.99 1.11 -10.27
N ASP A 51 -47.05 2.25 -9.60
CA ASP A 51 -46.04 3.30 -9.63
C ASP A 51 -44.88 3.02 -8.65
N CYS A 52 -45.00 1.99 -7.81
CA CYS A 52 -43.93 1.49 -6.93
C CYS A 52 -42.88 0.67 -7.68
N LYS A 53 -42.10 1.37 -8.50
CA LYS A 53 -40.93 0.82 -9.18
C LYS A 53 -39.76 0.68 -8.21
N GLN A 54 -38.76 -0.10 -8.62
CA GLN A 54 -37.48 -0.16 -7.94
C GLN A 54 -36.92 1.26 -7.80
N ASP A 55 -36.47 1.62 -6.59
CA ASP A 55 -36.02 2.95 -6.19
C ASP A 55 -37.09 4.05 -6.08
N ALA A 56 -38.39 3.75 -6.13
CA ALA A 56 -39.44 4.76 -5.91
C ALA A 56 -39.28 5.49 -4.57
N CYS A 57 -38.94 4.76 -3.51
CA CYS A 57 -38.61 5.29 -2.18
C CYS A 57 -37.15 4.99 -1.83
N HIS A 58 -36.45 5.99 -1.30
CA HIS A 58 -35.08 5.89 -0.80
C HIS A 58 -35.05 5.40 0.65
N ASN A 59 -33.84 5.08 1.15
CA ASN A 59 -33.56 4.75 2.55
C ASN A 59 -34.50 3.70 3.17
N ASN A 60 -34.79 2.65 2.41
CA ASN A 60 -35.68 1.56 2.83
C ASN A 60 -37.13 2.01 3.13
N GLY A 61 -37.57 3.10 2.51
CA GLY A 61 -38.95 3.59 2.57
C GLY A 61 -39.94 2.59 1.96
N THR A 62 -41.13 2.52 2.56
CA THR A 62 -42.20 1.66 2.05
C THR A 62 -43.01 2.41 1.01
N CYS A 63 -42.98 1.94 -0.24
CA CYS A 63 -43.79 2.50 -1.30
C CYS A 63 -45.24 2.03 -1.23
N ILE A 64 -46.18 2.97 -1.37
CA ILE A 64 -47.61 2.73 -1.45
C ILE A 64 -48.13 3.27 -2.78
N ASP A 65 -48.63 2.36 -3.61
CA ASP A 65 -49.23 2.70 -4.89
C ASP A 65 -50.51 3.54 -4.70
N LYS A 66 -50.66 4.60 -5.49
CA LYS A 66 -51.83 5.47 -5.54
C LYS A 66 -52.30 5.57 -6.98
N VAL A 67 -53.47 6.16 -7.17
CA VAL A 67 -53.98 6.38 -8.54
C VAL A 67 -53.12 7.43 -9.24
N GLY A 68 -52.38 7.00 -10.26
CA GLY A 68 -51.51 7.87 -11.07
C GLY A 68 -50.32 8.49 -10.32
N SER A 69 -49.94 7.93 -9.16
CA SER A 69 -48.84 8.40 -8.33
C SER A 69 -48.46 7.36 -7.28
N PHE A 70 -47.43 7.63 -6.48
CA PHE A 70 -47.06 6.81 -5.34
C PHE A 70 -46.79 7.68 -4.11
N GLU A 71 -46.88 7.08 -2.93
CA GLU A 71 -46.56 7.71 -1.64
C GLU A 71 -45.48 6.88 -0.93
N CYS A 72 -44.44 7.53 -0.43
CA CYS A 72 -43.42 6.86 0.38
C CYS A 72 -43.67 7.07 1.87
N LYS A 73 -43.78 5.97 2.61
CA LYS A 73 -43.70 6.00 4.07
C LYS A 73 -42.25 5.84 4.52
N CYS A 74 -41.71 6.90 5.09
CA CYS A 74 -40.32 6.94 5.53
C CYS A 74 -40.13 6.21 6.86
N PRO A 75 -39.03 5.45 7.01
CA PRO A 75 -38.62 4.94 8.31
C PRO A 75 -38.21 6.09 9.22
N ALA A 76 -38.11 5.80 10.52
CA ALA A 76 -37.56 6.76 11.48
C ALA A 76 -36.16 7.21 11.04
N GLY A 77 -35.86 8.51 11.22
CA GLY A 77 -34.60 9.13 10.80
C GLY A 77 -34.60 9.71 9.39
N PHE A 78 -35.63 9.45 8.56
CA PHE A 78 -35.67 9.95 7.19
C PHE A 78 -36.90 10.81 6.89
N VAL A 79 -36.72 11.77 5.98
CA VAL A 79 -37.73 12.77 5.57
C VAL A 79 -37.71 13.00 4.06
N GLY A 80 -38.74 13.68 3.57
CA GLY A 80 -38.91 14.01 2.16
C GLY A 80 -39.96 13.13 1.46
N PRO A 81 -40.50 13.58 0.31
CA PRO A 81 -41.54 12.87 -0.43
C PRO A 81 -41.11 11.47 -0.90
N ARG A 82 -39.81 11.20 -1.04
CA ARG A 82 -39.25 9.90 -1.40
C ARG A 82 -38.29 9.38 -0.33
N CYS A 83 -38.32 9.92 0.89
CA CYS A 83 -37.43 9.56 1.99
C CYS A 83 -35.94 9.78 1.69
N GLU A 84 -35.64 10.77 0.87
CA GLU A 84 -34.29 11.09 0.39
C GLU A 84 -33.45 11.87 1.42
N GLY A 85 -34.10 12.54 2.38
CA GLY A 85 -33.43 13.35 3.40
C GLY A 85 -33.19 12.57 4.67
N ASP A 86 -32.01 12.74 5.26
CA ASP A 86 -31.64 12.25 6.59
C ASP A 86 -31.93 13.36 7.62
N ILE A 87 -32.55 13.00 8.75
CA ILE A 87 -32.84 13.94 9.83
C ILE A 87 -31.55 14.23 10.57
N ASN A 88 -31.24 15.50 10.83
CA ASN A 88 -30.08 15.84 11.65
C ASN A 88 -30.39 15.70 13.15
N GLU A 89 -30.00 14.58 13.77
CA GLU A 89 -30.23 14.32 15.20
C GLU A 89 -29.44 15.26 16.11
N CYS A 90 -28.29 15.79 15.67
CA CYS A 90 -27.49 16.72 16.47
C CYS A 90 -28.25 18.01 16.81
N LEU A 91 -29.22 18.43 15.99
CA LEU A 91 -30.06 19.61 16.26
C LEU A 91 -30.96 19.45 17.49
N SER A 92 -31.19 18.22 17.94
CA SER A 92 -31.96 17.94 19.16
C SER A 92 -31.13 18.06 20.45
N ASN A 93 -29.86 18.47 20.34
CA ASN A 93 -28.88 18.55 21.44
C ASN A 93 -28.79 17.26 22.29
N PRO A 94 -28.56 16.08 21.68
CA PRO A 94 -28.49 14.83 22.42
C PRO A 94 -27.20 14.69 23.25
N CYS A 95 -26.16 15.46 22.96
CA CYS A 95 -24.86 15.36 23.62
C CYS A 95 -24.76 16.25 24.88
N SER A 96 -24.08 15.76 25.92
CA SER A 96 -23.84 16.50 27.15
C SER A 96 -22.86 17.65 26.92
N VAL A 97 -23.34 18.89 27.03
CA VAL A 97 -22.56 20.13 26.86
C VAL A 97 -21.23 20.14 27.62
N PRO A 98 -21.14 19.75 28.92
CA PRO A 98 -19.86 19.79 29.63
C PRO A 98 -18.84 18.79 29.08
N GLY A 99 -19.28 17.61 28.65
CA GLY A 99 -18.40 16.51 28.25
C GLY A 99 -18.17 16.37 26.76
N THR A 100 -18.87 17.13 25.91
CA THR A 100 -18.82 16.98 24.45
C THR A 100 -17.94 18.05 23.81
N GLN A 101 -17.11 17.64 22.85
CA GLN A 101 -16.28 18.48 21.99
C GLN A 101 -17.06 18.90 20.73
N ASP A 102 -17.71 17.95 20.07
CA ASP A 102 -18.53 18.17 18.86
C ASP A 102 -19.59 17.05 18.72
N CYS A 103 -20.71 17.31 18.04
CA CYS A 103 -21.70 16.33 17.64
C CYS A 103 -21.61 16.09 16.13
N VAL A 104 -21.37 14.84 15.75
CA VAL A 104 -21.26 14.41 14.35
C VAL A 104 -22.56 13.79 13.91
N GLN A 105 -23.14 14.33 12.82
CA GLN A 105 -24.28 13.75 12.13
C GLN A 105 -23.86 12.47 11.39
N LEU A 106 -24.61 11.39 11.56
CA LEU A 106 -24.47 10.13 10.83
C LEU A 106 -25.80 9.76 10.17
N VAL A 107 -25.82 8.77 9.28
CA VAL A 107 -27.07 8.36 8.62
C VAL A 107 -27.99 7.68 9.64
N ASN A 108 -29.13 8.30 9.94
CA ASN A 108 -30.11 7.87 10.96
C ASN A 108 -29.47 7.62 12.35
N ASP A 109 -28.42 8.39 12.68
CA ASP A 109 -27.75 8.33 13.98
C ASP A 109 -26.89 9.59 14.22
N TYR A 110 -26.32 9.70 15.41
CA TYR A 110 -25.35 10.73 15.74
C TYR A 110 -24.23 10.17 16.62
N HIS A 111 -23.12 10.89 16.65
CA HIS A 111 -22.00 10.56 17.52
C HIS A 111 -21.51 11.80 18.28
N CYS A 112 -21.45 11.71 19.61
CA CYS A 112 -20.87 12.74 20.45
C CYS A 112 -19.37 12.48 20.64
N ASN A 113 -18.52 13.37 20.12
CA ASN A 113 -17.09 13.31 20.39
C ASN A 113 -16.83 13.80 21.80
N CYS A 114 -16.42 12.91 22.72
CA CYS A 114 -16.21 13.28 24.11
C CYS A 114 -14.88 13.98 24.34
N LYS A 115 -14.88 14.99 25.21
CA LYS A 115 -13.68 15.63 25.75
C LYS A 115 -12.89 14.61 26.61
N PRO A 116 -11.56 14.77 26.73
CA PRO A 116 -10.76 13.93 27.62
C PRO A 116 -11.35 13.89 29.03
N GLY A 117 -11.52 12.68 29.57
CA GLY A 117 -12.14 12.46 30.88
C GLY A 117 -13.67 12.30 30.87
N PHE A 118 -14.31 12.27 29.70
CA PHE A 118 -15.72 11.95 29.54
C PHE A 118 -15.92 10.75 28.59
N MET A 119 -16.99 9.99 28.81
CA MET A 119 -17.37 8.79 28.03
C MET A 119 -18.89 8.62 28.01
N GLY A 120 -19.35 7.61 27.27
CA GLY A 120 -20.77 7.31 27.06
C GLY A 120 -21.30 7.89 25.75
N ARG A 121 -22.45 7.40 25.27
CA ARG A 121 -23.06 7.84 24.00
C ARG A 121 -23.34 9.35 23.99
N HIS A 122 -23.63 9.90 25.16
CA HIS A 122 -23.94 11.31 25.35
C HIS A 122 -22.79 12.09 26.02
N CYS A 123 -21.61 11.49 26.22
CA CYS A 123 -20.49 12.10 26.96
C CYS A 123 -20.85 12.64 28.35
N ASP A 124 -21.79 11.98 29.02
CA ASP A 124 -22.34 12.36 30.32
C ASP A 124 -21.62 11.67 31.50
N ALA A 125 -20.89 10.58 31.24
CA ALA A 125 -20.14 9.86 32.25
C ALA A 125 -18.69 10.37 32.34
N LYS A 126 -18.19 10.64 33.55
CA LYS A 126 -16.77 10.94 33.77
C LYS A 126 -15.95 9.66 33.78
N VAL A 127 -14.83 9.64 33.06
CA VAL A 127 -13.88 8.52 33.04
C VAL A 127 -13.11 8.51 34.35
N ASN A 128 -13.18 7.40 35.07
CA ASN A 128 -12.26 7.13 36.17
C ASN A 128 -11.10 6.28 35.64
N PHE A 129 -9.99 6.95 35.27
CA PHE A 129 -8.80 6.30 34.72
C PHE A 129 -8.15 5.30 35.70
N CYS A 130 -8.43 5.41 37.01
CA CYS A 130 -7.91 4.49 38.03
C CYS A 130 -8.86 3.33 38.37
N ALA A 131 -10.06 3.25 37.77
CA ALA A 131 -11.06 2.23 38.13
C ALA A 131 -10.59 0.79 37.88
N ASN A 132 -9.71 0.58 36.89
CA ASN A 132 -9.15 -0.72 36.54
C ASN A 132 -7.73 -0.95 37.10
N SER A 133 -7.29 -0.12 38.04
CA SER A 133 -5.93 -0.20 38.61
C SER A 133 -4.83 -0.32 37.54
N PRO A 134 -4.68 0.69 36.64
CA PRO A 134 -3.73 0.61 35.54
C PRO A 134 -2.26 0.53 36.01
N CYS A 135 -1.96 1.00 37.22
CA CYS A 135 -0.64 0.89 37.83
C CYS A 135 -0.43 -0.54 38.35
N GLN A 136 0.50 -1.26 37.71
CA GLN A 136 0.91 -2.60 38.10
C GLN A 136 1.82 -2.58 39.34
N SER A 137 2.17 -3.76 39.85
CA SER A 137 3.17 -3.92 40.92
C SER A 137 2.89 -3.11 42.20
N GLY A 138 1.60 -2.84 42.46
CA GLY A 138 1.14 -2.09 43.62
C GLY A 138 1.40 -0.58 43.57
N GLY A 139 1.62 -0.01 42.37
CA GLY A 139 1.79 1.44 42.20
C GLY A 139 0.51 2.24 42.56
N VAL A 140 0.69 3.47 43.01
CA VAL A 140 -0.42 4.37 43.38
C VAL A 140 -0.89 5.15 42.16
N CYS A 141 -2.17 5.03 41.80
CA CYS A 141 -2.79 5.72 40.66
C CYS A 141 -3.39 7.06 41.06
N THR A 142 -3.06 8.12 40.34
CA THR A 142 -3.68 9.45 40.46
C THR A 142 -4.32 9.87 39.14
N PRO A 143 -5.61 10.24 39.11
CA PRO A 143 -6.27 10.72 37.90
C PRO A 143 -5.84 12.15 37.59
N ILE A 144 -5.50 12.42 36.32
CA ILE A 144 -5.12 13.75 35.79
C ILE A 144 -6.09 14.18 34.67
N GLN A 145 -6.04 15.46 34.24
CA GLN A 145 -6.85 15.95 33.11
C GLN A 145 -6.43 15.25 31.81
N GLY A 146 -7.12 14.14 31.49
CA GLY A 146 -6.90 13.35 30.27
C GLY A 146 -6.19 12.01 30.47
N GLY A 147 -6.04 11.51 31.70
CA GLY A 147 -5.44 10.19 31.93
C GLY A 147 -5.21 9.86 33.40
N HIS A 148 -4.17 9.07 33.63
CA HIS A 148 -3.66 8.73 34.95
C HIS A 148 -2.13 8.87 35.01
N GLU A 149 -1.63 9.08 36.21
CA GLU A 149 -0.22 9.04 36.55
C GLU A 149 -0.02 7.93 37.60
N CYS A 150 1.08 7.17 37.49
CA CYS A 150 1.41 6.08 38.41
C CYS A 150 2.66 6.43 39.20
N LEU A 151 2.56 6.43 40.52
CA LEU A 151 3.70 6.43 41.41
C LEU A 151 4.14 4.98 41.68
N CYS A 152 5.31 4.60 41.19
CA CYS A 152 5.82 3.23 41.30
C CYS A 152 6.53 2.99 42.64
N ASN A 153 6.40 1.76 43.15
CA ASN A 153 7.13 1.30 44.33
C ASN A 153 8.62 1.06 43.99
N ASP A 154 9.47 1.08 45.02
CA ASP A 154 10.92 0.88 44.88
C ASP A 154 11.25 -0.38 44.04
N GLY A 155 12.07 -0.19 42.99
CA GLY A 155 12.49 -1.25 42.08
C GLY A 155 11.58 -1.49 40.87
N PHE A 156 10.49 -0.72 40.73
CA PHE A 156 9.61 -0.76 39.57
C PHE A 156 9.62 0.57 38.82
N TYR A 157 9.53 0.51 37.49
CA TYR A 157 9.51 1.68 36.62
C TYR A 157 8.66 1.43 35.37
N GLY A 158 8.47 2.47 34.55
CA GLY A 158 7.55 2.46 33.42
C GLY A 158 6.33 3.34 33.66
N LYS A 159 5.53 3.57 32.63
CA LYS A 159 4.36 4.47 32.70
C LYS A 159 3.28 3.93 33.64
N ASN A 160 3.21 2.61 33.76
CA ASN A 160 2.25 1.86 34.54
C ASN A 160 2.93 0.93 35.56
N CYS A 161 4.21 1.17 35.91
CA CYS A 161 4.99 0.32 36.83
C CYS A 161 5.11 -1.15 36.38
N GLU A 162 5.16 -1.36 35.06
CA GLU A 162 5.15 -2.66 34.41
C GLU A 162 6.51 -3.36 34.38
N TYR A 163 7.61 -2.63 34.63
CA TYR A 163 8.97 -3.17 34.59
C TYR A 163 9.55 -3.30 36.00
N SER A 164 10.21 -4.42 36.29
CA SER A 164 10.99 -4.67 37.50
C SER A 164 12.49 -4.63 37.19
N GLY A 165 13.29 -3.77 37.83
CA GLY A 165 14.75 -3.66 37.60
C GLY A 165 15.33 -2.26 37.78
N TYR A 166 16.61 -2.07 37.43
CA TYR A 166 17.23 -0.74 37.36
C TYR A 166 17.00 -0.14 35.97
N ALA A 167 16.64 1.14 35.89
CA ALA A 167 16.14 1.78 34.67
C ALA A 167 17.07 1.73 33.43
N CYS A 168 18.34 1.35 33.59
CA CYS A 168 19.32 1.21 32.51
C CYS A 168 19.50 -0.21 31.97
N ASP A 169 18.89 -1.23 32.59
CA ASP A 169 19.08 -2.64 32.19
C ASP A 169 18.57 -2.91 30.75
N SER A 170 17.63 -2.10 30.27
CA SER A 170 17.10 -2.17 28.90
C SER A 170 17.93 -1.41 27.86
N ASN A 171 19.08 -0.82 28.23
CA ASN A 171 19.92 0.05 27.39
C ASN A 171 19.10 1.07 26.57
N PRO A 172 18.36 1.98 27.24
CA PRO A 172 17.44 2.90 26.55
C PRO A 172 18.15 3.99 25.72
N CYS A 173 19.41 4.31 26.01
CA CYS A 173 20.16 5.34 25.31
C CYS A 173 20.65 4.86 23.94
N GLN A 174 20.39 5.64 22.91
CA GLN A 174 20.78 5.38 21.52
C GLN A 174 22.11 6.06 21.20
N ASN A 175 22.67 5.75 20.02
CA ASN A 175 23.85 6.41 19.44
C ASN A 175 25.06 6.49 20.39
N GLY A 176 25.25 5.48 21.24
CA GLY A 176 26.39 5.41 22.17
C GLY A 176 26.24 6.28 23.42
N GLY A 177 25.03 6.76 23.75
CA GLY A 177 24.76 7.48 25.00
C GLY A 177 24.99 6.63 26.25
N TYR A 178 25.50 7.27 27.31
CA TYR A 178 25.74 6.60 28.59
C TYR A 178 24.52 6.71 29.50
N CYS A 179 23.97 5.57 29.93
CA CYS A 179 22.79 5.55 30.79
C CYS A 179 23.17 5.65 32.26
N ARG A 180 22.52 6.55 33.00
CA ARG A 180 22.59 6.62 34.47
C ARG A 180 21.20 6.69 35.09
N THR A 181 21.03 6.14 36.29
CA THR A 181 19.77 6.18 37.02
C THR A 181 19.50 7.56 37.62
N SER A 182 18.25 8.02 37.58
CA SER A 182 17.81 9.31 38.15
C SER A 182 17.43 9.18 39.63
N GLU A 183 17.65 10.23 40.43
CA GLU A 183 17.30 10.27 41.87
C GLU A 183 15.78 10.31 42.14
N ILE A 184 14.98 10.65 41.13
CA ILE A 184 13.51 10.80 41.22
C ILE A 184 12.80 9.55 40.62
N GLY A 185 13.56 8.49 40.32
CA GLY A 185 13.10 7.32 39.57
C GLY A 185 13.23 7.52 38.06
N GLY A 186 13.54 6.44 37.33
CA GLY A 186 13.81 6.44 35.88
C GLY A 186 15.29 6.51 35.51
N TYR A 187 15.59 6.87 34.26
CA TYR A 187 16.95 6.96 33.71
C TYR A 187 17.21 8.33 33.06
N VAL A 188 18.48 8.69 32.93
CA VAL A 188 18.98 9.84 32.19
C VAL A 188 20.07 9.34 31.25
N CYS A 189 19.99 9.74 29.99
CA CYS A 189 21.03 9.49 29.01
C CYS A 189 21.98 10.69 28.92
N ASP A 190 23.25 10.46 29.25
CA ASP A 190 24.30 11.44 28.99
C ASP A 190 24.70 11.31 27.52
N CYS A 191 24.24 12.27 26.71
CA CYS A 191 24.42 12.21 25.26
C CYS A 191 25.83 12.65 24.83
N PRO A 192 26.44 11.94 23.86
CA PRO A 192 27.67 12.38 23.21
C PRO A 192 27.51 13.75 22.57
N SER A 193 28.63 14.46 22.37
CA SER A 193 28.62 15.76 21.70
C SER A 193 27.98 15.66 20.32
N GLY A 194 27.08 16.60 20.00
CA GLY A 194 26.32 16.59 18.76
C GLY A 194 24.93 15.96 18.87
N LEU A 195 24.62 15.26 19.97
CA LEU A 195 23.33 14.61 20.19
C LEU A 195 22.50 15.25 21.31
N SER A 196 21.18 15.16 21.19
CA SER A 196 20.20 15.61 22.18
C SER A 196 18.97 14.68 22.19
N GLY A 197 17.96 15.00 23.00
CA GLY A 197 16.78 14.15 23.20
C GLY A 197 16.84 13.34 24.50
N VAL A 198 15.77 12.62 24.80
CA VAL A 198 15.66 11.83 26.05
C VAL A 198 16.56 10.60 26.00
N ASN A 199 16.72 10.05 24.79
CA ASN A 199 17.47 8.84 24.49
C ASN A 199 18.65 9.09 23.55
N CYS A 200 19.09 10.34 23.35
CA CYS A 200 20.14 10.73 22.40
C CYS A 200 19.78 10.42 20.93
N GLU A 201 18.48 10.50 20.61
CA GLU A 201 17.90 10.22 19.30
C GLU A 201 17.93 11.42 18.35
N ILE A 202 18.11 12.63 18.88
CA ILE A 202 18.06 13.87 18.10
C ILE A 202 19.47 14.30 17.74
N ASP A 203 19.75 14.36 16.45
CA ASP A 203 20.96 14.96 15.91
C ASP A 203 20.86 16.49 15.95
N SER A 204 21.74 17.12 16.73
CA SER A 204 21.67 18.55 17.07
C SER A 204 22.80 19.37 16.47
N MET A 205 23.79 18.72 15.87
CA MET A 205 24.93 19.35 15.21
C MET A 205 25.11 18.74 13.83
N ASN A 206 25.45 19.58 12.84
CA ASN A 206 25.86 19.09 11.54
C ASN A 206 27.38 19.22 11.42
N GLU A 207 28.10 18.12 11.61
CA GLU A 207 29.57 18.11 11.63
C GLU A 207 30.16 18.41 10.25
N CYS A 208 29.39 18.21 9.17
CA CYS A 208 29.83 18.51 7.81
C CYS A 208 30.04 20.01 7.52
N LEU A 209 29.39 20.90 8.27
CA LEU A 209 29.61 22.35 8.15
C LEU A 209 31.05 22.78 8.47
N SER A 210 31.79 21.95 9.22
CA SER A 210 33.20 22.20 9.54
C SER A 210 34.18 21.83 8.40
N ASN A 211 33.65 21.37 7.26
CA ASN A 211 34.43 20.81 6.14
C ASN A 211 35.49 19.80 6.59
N PRO A 212 35.08 18.68 7.24
CA PRO A 212 36.03 17.74 7.80
C PRO A 212 36.74 16.88 6.73
N CYS A 213 36.08 16.62 5.58
CA CYS A 213 36.68 15.92 4.44
C CYS A 213 37.62 16.86 3.69
N LYS A 214 38.91 16.52 3.63
CA LYS A 214 39.96 17.46 3.19
C LYS A 214 40.33 17.35 1.70
N HIS A 215 39.85 16.33 1.01
CA HIS A 215 40.00 16.26 -0.44
C HIS A 215 38.88 17.05 -1.14
N PRO A 216 39.17 17.84 -2.19
CA PRO A 216 38.16 18.68 -2.87
C PRO A 216 37.01 17.87 -3.50
N GLU A 217 37.29 16.64 -3.93
CA GLU A 217 36.27 15.72 -4.47
C GLU A 217 35.61 14.83 -3.40
N ALA A 218 36.01 14.97 -2.12
CA ALA A 218 35.39 14.20 -1.05
C ALA A 218 34.05 14.82 -0.62
N ARG A 219 33.04 13.96 -0.43
CA ARG A 219 31.71 14.37 0.01
C ARG A 219 31.52 14.05 1.49
N CYS A 220 31.03 15.01 2.26
CA CYS A 220 30.66 14.80 3.66
C CYS A 220 29.19 14.39 3.79
N ILE A 221 28.91 13.44 4.67
CA ILE A 221 27.57 12.98 5.04
C ILE A 221 27.42 13.09 6.54
N ASP A 222 26.39 13.80 6.96
CA ASP A 222 25.99 14.01 8.35
C ASP A 222 25.46 12.72 8.97
N LYS A 223 25.87 12.42 10.19
CA LYS A 223 25.38 11.26 10.95
C LYS A 223 25.08 11.70 12.40
N PRO A 224 24.17 11.01 13.10
CA PRO A 224 23.89 11.33 14.49
C PRO A 224 25.16 11.30 15.36
N GLY A 225 25.63 12.49 15.78
CA GLY A 225 26.82 12.67 16.62
C GLY A 225 28.18 12.41 15.96
N ASP A 226 28.25 12.28 14.63
CA ASP A 226 29.51 12.14 13.88
C ASP A 226 29.32 12.50 12.40
N TYR A 227 30.37 12.42 11.59
CA TYR A 227 30.27 12.54 10.13
C TYR A 227 30.97 11.39 9.43
N LEU A 228 30.62 11.23 8.16
CA LEU A 228 31.26 10.28 7.27
C LEU A 228 31.75 10.99 6.01
N CYS A 229 33.02 10.81 5.67
CA CYS A 229 33.57 11.27 4.40
C CYS A 229 33.54 10.15 3.37
N TYR A 230 33.10 10.45 2.16
CA TYR A 230 33.28 9.61 0.99
C TYR A 230 34.53 10.06 0.24
N CYS A 231 35.53 9.19 0.18
CA CYS A 231 36.82 9.47 -0.43
C CYS A 231 36.85 9.04 -1.90
N PRO A 232 37.47 9.85 -2.77
CA PRO A 232 37.69 9.46 -4.17
C PRO A 232 38.71 8.32 -4.29
N ARG A 233 38.84 7.79 -5.51
CA ARG A 233 39.85 6.76 -5.82
C ARG A 233 41.23 7.21 -5.36
N GLN A 234 42.02 6.25 -4.90
CA GLN A 234 43.34 6.45 -4.34
C GLN A 234 43.42 7.26 -3.04
N TRP A 235 42.28 7.61 -2.42
CA TRP A 235 42.25 8.32 -1.14
C TRP A 235 41.45 7.54 -0.09
N THR A 236 41.95 7.54 1.15
CA THR A 236 41.38 6.81 2.28
C THR A 236 41.51 7.57 3.60
N GLY A 237 41.01 6.96 4.69
CA GLY A 237 40.99 7.54 6.03
C GLY A 237 39.72 8.35 6.32
N LYS A 238 39.40 8.57 7.60
CA LYS A 238 38.16 9.27 8.03
C LYS A 238 37.94 10.63 7.34
N ASN A 239 39.02 11.32 6.97
CA ASN A 239 38.97 12.66 6.36
C ASN A 239 39.48 12.71 4.90
N CYS A 240 39.72 11.56 4.28
CA CYS A 240 40.23 11.44 2.89
C CYS A 240 41.59 12.14 2.67
N ILE A 241 42.52 11.94 3.59
CA ILE A 241 43.87 12.54 3.55
C ILE A 241 44.98 11.53 3.25
N ILE A 242 44.68 10.23 3.27
CA ILE A 242 45.67 9.18 3.10
C ILE A 242 45.65 8.77 1.63
N TYR A 243 46.79 8.93 0.93
CA TYR A 243 46.94 8.48 -0.45
C TYR A 243 47.32 6.99 -0.48
N ASP A 244 46.53 6.18 -1.18
CA ASP A 244 46.75 4.74 -1.41
C ASP A 244 46.51 4.41 -2.89
N PRO A 245 47.55 4.15 -3.70
CA PRO A 245 47.42 3.89 -5.14
C PRO A 245 46.49 2.74 -5.51
N GLN A 246 46.29 1.77 -4.62
CA GLN A 246 45.45 0.59 -4.87
C GLN A 246 44.01 0.77 -4.39
N SER A 247 43.72 1.86 -3.67
CA SER A 247 42.39 2.12 -3.14
C SER A 247 41.40 2.48 -4.26
N ARG A 248 40.24 1.81 -4.23
CA ARG A 248 39.10 2.13 -5.08
C ARG A 248 38.27 3.31 -4.55
N GLY A 249 38.70 3.96 -3.46
CA GLY A 249 37.94 4.99 -2.76
C GLY A 249 36.87 4.39 -1.85
N GLY A 250 35.90 5.21 -1.44
CA GLY A 250 34.78 4.80 -0.59
C GLY A 250 34.74 5.54 0.75
N TYR A 251 33.94 5.03 1.67
CA TYR A 251 33.78 5.68 2.98
C TYR A 251 35.06 5.63 3.82
N GLY A 252 35.42 6.78 4.39
CA GLY A 252 36.57 6.95 5.27
C GLY A 252 36.39 6.16 6.57
N SER A 253 37.25 5.17 6.80
CA SER A 253 37.36 4.44 8.07
C SER A 253 38.68 4.78 8.76
N PRO A 254 38.74 4.81 10.11
CA PRO A 254 39.98 4.99 10.85
C PRO A 254 41.06 3.94 10.53
N ASN A 255 40.68 2.72 10.12
CA ASN A 255 41.59 1.58 9.96
C ASN A 255 41.85 1.16 8.50
N GLY A 256 41.40 1.92 7.49
CA GLY A 256 41.66 1.63 6.07
C GLY A 256 40.99 0.36 5.50
N VAL A 257 40.32 -0.46 6.33
CA VAL A 257 39.55 -1.63 5.90
C VAL A 257 38.07 -1.40 6.24
N PHE A 258 37.24 -1.22 5.20
CA PHE A 258 35.79 -1.11 5.36
C PHE A 258 35.17 -2.51 5.31
N ASN A 259 34.61 -2.97 6.43
CA ASN A 259 33.88 -4.23 6.47
C ASN A 259 32.40 -3.91 6.18
N SER A 260 31.97 -4.20 4.95
CA SER A 260 30.60 -4.00 4.44
C SER A 260 29.60 -4.96 5.07
N LYS A 261 29.39 -4.86 6.39
CA LYS A 261 28.35 -5.61 7.11
C LYS A 261 27.14 -4.77 7.49
N ASN A 262 27.14 -3.48 7.13
CA ASN A 262 26.02 -2.60 7.39
C ASN A 262 25.26 -2.33 6.06
N PRO A 263 24.05 -2.88 5.87
CA PRO A 263 23.34 -2.83 4.59
C PRO A 263 23.12 -1.41 4.05
N GLY A 264 22.83 -0.46 4.95
CA GLY A 264 22.52 0.93 4.56
C GLY A 264 23.72 1.72 4.03
N LEU A 265 24.96 1.31 4.33
CA LEU A 265 26.15 1.96 3.78
C LEU A 265 26.43 1.50 2.34
N GLN A 266 26.10 0.26 2.01
CA GLN A 266 26.30 -0.28 0.66
C GLN A 266 25.34 0.35 -0.35
N GLU A 267 24.10 0.58 0.05
CA GLU A 267 23.10 1.26 -0.79
C GLU A 267 23.47 2.74 -1.03
N LEU A 268 24.00 3.41 -0.01
CA LEU A 268 24.44 4.80 -0.11
C LEU A 268 25.70 4.94 -0.98
N ASP A 269 26.64 3.99 -0.91
CA ASP A 269 27.82 3.90 -1.79
C ASP A 269 27.40 3.70 -3.26
N LEU A 270 26.48 2.75 -3.52
CA LEU A 270 25.98 2.48 -4.85
C LEU A 270 25.26 3.69 -5.47
N ALA A 271 24.47 4.40 -4.66
CA ALA A 271 23.80 5.63 -5.09
C ALA A 271 24.80 6.72 -5.48
N PHE A 272 25.88 6.87 -4.72
CA PHE A 272 26.92 7.86 -5.02
C PHE A 272 27.71 7.50 -6.29
N GLN A 273 28.08 6.24 -6.45
CA GLN A 273 28.78 5.76 -7.64
C GLN A 273 27.95 6.03 -8.91
N ARG A 274 26.63 5.81 -8.87
CA ARG A 274 25.71 6.17 -9.96
C ARG A 274 25.73 7.66 -10.30
N GLU A 275 25.82 8.55 -9.31
CA GLU A 275 25.97 10.00 -9.55
C GLU A 275 27.28 10.32 -10.29
N GLN A 276 28.37 9.61 -9.96
CA GLN A 276 29.64 9.80 -10.65
C GLN A 276 29.59 9.31 -12.10
N CYS A 277 28.90 8.20 -12.38
CA CYS A 277 28.69 7.71 -13.76
C CYS A 277 28.03 8.78 -14.65
N VAL A 278 27.06 9.52 -14.10
CA VAL A 278 26.40 10.62 -14.80
C VAL A 278 27.38 11.77 -15.07
N LYS A 279 28.23 12.14 -14.10
CA LYS A 279 29.23 13.21 -14.29
C LYS A 279 30.30 12.85 -15.30
N MET A 280 30.69 11.58 -15.36
CA MET A 280 31.69 11.07 -16.32
C MET A 280 31.11 10.87 -17.73
N GLY A 281 29.80 11.08 -17.92
CA GLY A 281 29.15 10.90 -19.22
C GLY A 281 29.09 9.44 -19.67
N CYS A 282 29.03 8.50 -18.73
CA CYS A 282 29.00 7.06 -19.06
C CYS A 282 27.74 6.67 -19.86
N LYS A 283 26.67 7.47 -19.79
CA LYS A 283 25.45 7.22 -20.54
C LYS A 283 25.59 7.54 -22.03
N GLU A 284 26.46 8.47 -22.40
CA GLU A 284 26.77 8.81 -23.78
C GLU A 284 27.82 7.88 -24.40
N LYS A 285 28.63 7.24 -23.54
CA LYS A 285 29.67 6.26 -23.88
C LYS A 285 29.15 4.83 -24.03
N GLN A 286 28.06 4.50 -23.34
CA GLN A 286 27.46 3.16 -23.39
C GLN A 286 27.07 2.72 -24.83
N ALA A 287 27.32 1.44 -25.16
CA ALA A 287 27.00 0.80 -26.44
C ALA A 287 27.78 1.35 -27.66
N ASP A 288 28.91 2.03 -27.44
CA ASP A 288 29.81 2.51 -28.51
C ASP A 288 30.83 1.44 -28.95
N HIS A 289 30.78 0.25 -28.34
CA HIS A 289 31.67 -0.91 -28.57
C HIS A 289 33.14 -0.64 -28.19
N HIS A 290 33.41 0.44 -27.46
CA HIS A 290 34.64 0.71 -26.75
C HIS A 290 34.41 0.46 -25.26
N CYS A 291 35.43 -0.01 -24.54
CA CYS A 291 35.32 -0.16 -23.10
C CYS A 291 36.04 1.02 -22.43
N ASP A 292 35.27 2.01 -21.98
CA ASP A 292 35.75 3.13 -21.18
C ASP A 292 36.01 2.65 -19.73
N GLU A 293 37.29 2.57 -19.34
CA GLU A 293 37.69 2.01 -18.04
C GLU A 293 37.11 2.78 -16.84
N GLU A 294 36.84 4.08 -16.98
CA GLU A 294 36.15 4.89 -15.97
C GLU A 294 34.68 4.51 -15.75
N CYS A 295 34.03 3.92 -16.77
CA CYS A 295 32.63 3.47 -16.76
C CYS A 295 32.52 1.96 -16.48
N ASN A 296 33.64 1.27 -16.30
CA ASN A 296 33.70 -0.15 -15.96
C ASN A 296 33.44 -0.41 -14.46
N THR A 297 32.22 -0.10 -14.01
CA THR A 297 31.75 -0.42 -12.66
C THR A 297 30.31 -0.94 -12.69
N TYR A 298 29.94 -1.71 -11.66
CA TYR A 298 28.55 -2.19 -11.50
C TYR A 298 27.53 -1.04 -11.44
N ALA A 299 27.90 0.10 -10.86
CA ALA A 299 27.05 1.28 -10.79
C ALA A 299 26.83 1.97 -12.14
N CYS A 300 27.78 1.84 -13.07
CA CYS A 300 27.72 2.41 -14.42
C CYS A 300 27.33 1.35 -15.48
N GLU A 301 26.74 0.22 -15.06
CA GLU A 301 26.27 -0.86 -15.94
C GLU A 301 27.37 -1.41 -16.87
N PHE A 302 28.63 -1.36 -16.42
CA PHE A 302 29.80 -1.81 -17.18
C PHE A 302 29.83 -1.23 -18.59
N ASP A 303 29.61 0.08 -18.70
CA ASP A 303 29.63 0.81 -19.97
C ASP A 303 28.61 0.27 -20.99
N GLY A 304 27.38 0.02 -20.55
CA GLY A 304 26.34 -0.57 -21.40
C GLY A 304 26.58 -2.02 -21.79
N ASN A 305 27.40 -2.74 -21.02
CA ASN A 305 27.96 -4.07 -21.31
C ASN A 305 29.05 -4.11 -22.40
N ASP A 306 29.56 -2.96 -22.85
CA ASP A 306 30.75 -2.94 -23.70
C ASP A 306 32.02 -3.34 -22.91
N CYS A 307 32.01 -3.08 -21.60
CA CYS A 307 32.97 -3.65 -20.67
C CYS A 307 32.46 -4.95 -20.07
N SER A 308 33.35 -5.95 -19.99
CA SER A 308 33.09 -7.15 -19.20
C SER A 308 33.16 -6.86 -17.69
N LEU A 309 32.72 -7.81 -16.84
CA LEU A 309 32.85 -7.82 -15.36
C LEU A 309 34.31 -7.80 -14.84
N GLY A 310 35.25 -7.23 -15.60
CA GLY A 310 36.69 -7.36 -15.44
C GLY A 310 37.25 -8.70 -15.94
N ILE A 311 36.46 -9.47 -16.69
CA ILE A 311 36.82 -10.80 -17.21
C ILE A 311 36.35 -10.90 -18.65
N ASN A 312 37.25 -10.89 -19.63
CA ASN A 312 36.88 -11.13 -21.03
C ASN A 312 36.65 -12.64 -21.26
N PRO A 313 35.38 -13.11 -21.39
CA PRO A 313 35.09 -14.53 -21.52
C PRO A 313 35.51 -15.10 -22.88
N TRP A 314 35.76 -14.23 -23.86
CA TRP A 314 36.20 -14.56 -25.22
C TRP A 314 37.72 -14.52 -25.38
N ALA A 315 38.48 -14.24 -24.31
CA ALA A 315 39.93 -14.08 -24.37
C ALA A 315 40.66 -15.30 -24.98
N ASN A 316 40.07 -16.49 -24.85
CA ASN A 316 40.61 -17.75 -25.37
C ASN A 316 39.89 -18.24 -26.64
N CYS A 317 38.92 -17.50 -27.18
CA CYS A 317 38.21 -17.89 -28.40
C CYS A 317 39.08 -17.63 -29.63
N THR A 318 39.47 -18.70 -30.33
CA THR A 318 40.36 -18.64 -31.50
C THR A 318 39.61 -18.74 -32.84
N ALA A 319 38.30 -18.50 -32.84
CA ALA A 319 37.51 -18.59 -34.05
C ALA A 319 37.95 -17.53 -35.10
N PRO A 320 37.85 -17.83 -36.40
CA PRO A 320 38.21 -16.89 -37.47
C PRO A 320 37.24 -15.72 -37.63
N ILE A 321 36.09 -15.78 -36.95
CA ILE A 321 35.09 -14.73 -36.87
C ILE A 321 34.92 -14.26 -35.43
N LYS A 322 34.37 -13.06 -35.26
CA LYS A 322 34.09 -12.49 -33.95
C LYS A 322 32.86 -13.16 -33.33
N CYS A 323 33.07 -14.22 -32.55
CA CYS A 323 31.96 -15.02 -32.02
C CYS A 323 30.98 -14.25 -31.10
N TRP A 324 31.39 -13.12 -30.52
CA TRP A 324 30.46 -12.28 -29.74
C TRP A 324 29.42 -11.55 -30.62
N GLU A 325 29.67 -11.37 -31.92
CA GLU A 325 28.71 -10.75 -32.85
C GLU A 325 27.63 -11.75 -33.34
N VAL A 326 27.86 -13.05 -33.15
CA VAL A 326 26.96 -14.12 -33.61
C VAL A 326 26.40 -15.00 -32.46
N PHE A 327 26.78 -14.72 -31.22
CA PHE A 327 26.34 -15.48 -30.05
C PHE A 327 24.82 -15.37 -29.80
N MET A 328 24.11 -16.51 -29.72
CA MET A 328 22.65 -16.57 -29.49
C MET A 328 21.83 -15.78 -30.54
N ASN A 329 22.25 -15.80 -31.79
CA ASN A 329 21.52 -15.15 -32.89
C ASN A 329 20.45 -16.07 -33.52
N GLY A 330 20.38 -17.35 -33.11
CA GLY A 330 19.44 -18.35 -33.61
C GLY A 330 19.89 -19.08 -34.88
N GLU A 331 21.11 -18.81 -35.36
CA GLU A 331 21.73 -19.48 -36.50
C GLU A 331 22.97 -20.24 -36.03
N CYS A 332 22.96 -21.58 -36.15
CA CYS A 332 24.12 -22.37 -35.74
C CYS A 332 25.37 -22.05 -36.58
N ASN A 333 26.35 -21.42 -35.93
CA ASN A 333 27.69 -21.13 -36.45
C ASN A 333 28.70 -22.10 -35.81
N GLU A 334 28.92 -23.23 -36.49
CA GLU A 334 29.79 -24.33 -36.02
C GLU A 334 31.22 -23.90 -35.64
N VAL A 335 31.75 -22.83 -36.24
CA VAL A 335 33.07 -22.28 -35.90
C VAL A 335 33.11 -21.62 -34.51
N CYS A 336 31.96 -21.16 -34.02
CA CYS A 336 31.77 -20.62 -32.68
C CYS A 336 31.23 -21.67 -31.69
N ASN A 337 30.87 -22.86 -32.18
CA ASN A 337 30.38 -23.98 -31.38
C ASN A 337 31.50 -24.74 -30.63
N THR A 338 32.30 -24.00 -29.87
CA THR A 338 33.38 -24.56 -29.05
C THR A 338 33.30 -24.03 -27.62
N GLN A 339 33.88 -24.75 -26.66
CA GLN A 339 33.89 -24.33 -25.26
C GLN A 339 34.56 -22.97 -25.05
N ALA A 340 35.65 -22.71 -25.77
CA ALA A 340 36.37 -21.44 -25.68
C ALA A 340 35.58 -20.27 -26.30
N CYS A 341 34.61 -20.58 -27.16
CA CYS A 341 33.71 -19.63 -27.81
C CYS A 341 32.25 -19.82 -27.36
N LEU A 342 32.04 -20.31 -26.14
CA LEU A 342 30.74 -20.42 -25.48
C LEU A 342 29.62 -21.13 -26.29
N PHE A 343 30.01 -22.11 -27.11
CA PHE A 343 29.09 -22.97 -27.88
C PHE A 343 28.06 -22.21 -28.71
N ASP A 344 28.43 -21.06 -29.27
CA ASP A 344 27.56 -20.24 -30.09
C ASP A 344 26.19 -19.95 -29.42
N GLY A 345 26.19 -19.77 -28.10
CA GLY A 345 24.96 -19.50 -27.36
C GLY A 345 23.98 -20.68 -27.27
N ARG A 346 24.40 -21.88 -27.70
CA ARG A 346 23.58 -23.10 -27.86
C ARG A 346 22.62 -23.07 -29.04
N ASP A 347 22.84 -22.21 -30.04
CA ASP A 347 22.06 -22.22 -31.28
C ASP A 347 22.24 -23.52 -32.09
N CYS A 348 23.32 -24.26 -31.85
CA CYS A 348 23.58 -25.56 -32.44
C CYS A 348 22.93 -26.74 -31.69
N GLU A 349 22.31 -26.52 -30.52
CA GLU A 349 21.59 -27.58 -29.80
C GLU A 349 20.25 -27.87 -30.47
N LYS A 350 20.00 -29.14 -30.81
CA LYS A 350 18.69 -29.58 -31.31
C LYS A 350 17.68 -29.55 -30.16
N SER A 351 16.60 -28.79 -30.31
CA SER A 351 15.52 -28.79 -29.34
C SER A 351 14.88 -30.19 -29.26
N LEU A 352 14.78 -30.74 -28.04
CA LEU A 352 14.04 -31.97 -27.78
C LEU A 352 12.56 -31.72 -28.12
N GLN A 353 11.92 -32.67 -28.82
CA GLN A 353 10.49 -32.59 -29.10
C GLN A 353 9.70 -32.57 -27.79
N ARG A 354 8.57 -31.83 -27.76
CA ARG A 354 7.69 -31.80 -26.59
C ARG A 354 7.14 -33.21 -26.30
N CYS A 355 7.04 -33.55 -25.01
CA CYS A 355 6.32 -34.73 -24.50
C CYS A 355 4.95 -34.86 -25.20
N ASN A 356 4.53 -36.09 -25.52
CA ASN A 356 3.31 -36.36 -26.28
C ASN A 356 2.11 -35.57 -25.70
N PRO A 357 1.42 -34.71 -26.49
CA PRO A 357 0.42 -33.79 -25.98
C PRO A 357 -0.80 -34.46 -25.31
N ILE A 358 -1.04 -35.75 -25.55
CA ILE A 358 -2.10 -36.51 -24.87
C ILE A 358 -1.74 -36.75 -23.39
N TYR A 359 -0.45 -36.90 -23.08
CA TYR A 359 0.04 -37.27 -21.75
C TYR A 359 0.75 -36.13 -21.02
N ASP A 360 1.09 -35.01 -21.67
CA ASP A 360 1.85 -33.90 -21.07
C ASP A 360 1.21 -33.37 -19.75
N ALA A 361 -0.11 -33.16 -19.75
CA ALA A 361 -0.83 -32.75 -18.54
C ALA A 361 -0.92 -33.85 -17.47
N TYR A 362 -0.93 -35.12 -17.87
CA TYR A 362 -0.92 -36.26 -16.96
C TYR A 362 0.46 -36.38 -16.30
N CYS A 363 1.53 -36.41 -17.09
CA CYS A 363 2.90 -36.53 -16.64
C CYS A 363 3.32 -35.37 -15.73
N GLN A 364 2.88 -34.13 -16.01
CA GLN A 364 3.16 -33.01 -15.11
C GLN A 364 2.49 -33.14 -13.73
N LYS A 365 1.26 -33.67 -13.68
CA LYS A 365 0.54 -33.83 -12.43
C LYS A 365 1.08 -34.99 -11.58
N HIS A 366 1.68 -35.96 -12.25
CA HIS A 366 2.17 -37.19 -11.64
C HIS A 366 3.70 -37.24 -11.49
N TYR A 367 4.41 -36.18 -11.90
CA TYR A 367 5.85 -36.04 -11.76
C TYR A 367 6.32 -36.13 -10.30
N ALA A 368 7.26 -37.04 -10.01
CA ALA A 368 7.88 -37.19 -8.68
C ALA A 368 6.85 -37.35 -7.54
N ASN A 369 5.76 -38.08 -7.80
CA ASN A 369 4.70 -38.37 -6.85
C ASN A 369 4.97 -39.62 -5.99
N GLY A 370 6.08 -40.34 -6.26
CA GLY A 370 6.47 -41.58 -5.60
C GLY A 370 5.83 -42.85 -6.17
N HIS A 371 5.23 -42.78 -7.36
CA HIS A 371 4.56 -43.89 -8.03
C HIS A 371 4.92 -43.89 -9.52
N CYS A 372 5.59 -44.96 -9.97
CA CYS A 372 6.02 -45.10 -11.35
C CYS A 372 4.86 -45.14 -12.37
N ASP A 373 4.75 -44.09 -13.17
CA ASP A 373 3.86 -43.92 -14.32
C ASP A 373 4.65 -44.18 -15.63
N TYR A 374 4.70 -45.45 -16.05
CA TYR A 374 5.48 -45.90 -17.23
C TYR A 374 5.22 -45.13 -18.54
N GLY A 375 4.06 -44.51 -18.71
CA GLY A 375 3.75 -43.67 -19.89
C GLY A 375 4.53 -42.34 -19.93
N CYS A 376 5.07 -41.91 -18.78
CA CYS A 376 5.82 -40.68 -18.57
C CYS A 376 7.32 -40.92 -18.38
N ASN A 377 7.76 -42.18 -18.38
CA ASN A 377 9.14 -42.58 -18.14
C ASN A 377 9.99 -42.57 -19.43
N ASN A 378 10.22 -41.39 -20.00
CA ASN A 378 11.11 -41.16 -21.14
C ASN A 378 11.80 -39.78 -21.06
N ALA A 379 12.80 -39.55 -21.92
CA ALA A 379 13.61 -38.33 -21.89
C ALA A 379 12.80 -37.06 -22.23
N GLU A 380 11.78 -37.18 -23.07
CA GLU A 380 10.92 -36.06 -23.48
C GLU A 380 9.96 -35.62 -22.37
N CYS A 381 9.63 -36.50 -21.42
CA CYS A 381 8.72 -36.29 -20.29
C CYS A 381 9.44 -36.32 -18.93
N ASN A 382 10.77 -36.09 -18.91
CA ASN A 382 11.62 -36.04 -17.70
C ASN A 382 11.58 -37.28 -16.80
N TRP A 383 11.49 -38.48 -17.39
CA TRP A 383 11.62 -39.77 -16.69
C TRP A 383 10.69 -39.91 -15.48
N ASP A 384 9.48 -39.36 -15.57
CA ASP A 384 8.47 -39.39 -14.49
C ASP A 384 9.00 -38.91 -13.12
N GLY A 385 9.97 -37.99 -13.11
CA GLY A 385 10.59 -37.53 -11.86
C GLY A 385 11.44 -38.58 -11.14
N LEU A 386 11.87 -39.62 -11.86
CA LEU A 386 12.67 -40.76 -11.38
C LEU A 386 11.93 -41.69 -10.42
N ASP A 387 10.59 -41.65 -10.40
CA ASP A 387 9.77 -42.55 -9.55
C ASP A 387 9.84 -44.03 -9.98
N CYS A 388 10.37 -44.31 -11.18
CA CYS A 388 10.54 -45.65 -11.74
C CYS A 388 11.92 -46.28 -11.47
N GLU A 389 12.83 -45.58 -10.78
CA GLU A 389 14.19 -46.05 -10.48
C GLU A 389 14.37 -46.65 -9.08
#